data_AF-A0AAE9FJA5-F1
#
_entry.id   AF-A0AAE9FJA5-F1
#
_cell.length_a   1.000
_cell.length_b   1.000
_cell.length_c   1.000
_cell.angle_alpha   90.00
_cell.angle_beta   90.00
_cell.angle_gamma   90.00
#
_symmetry.space_group_name_H-M   'P 1'
#
loop_
_entity.id
_entity.type
_entity.pdbx_description
1 polymer ?
#
loop_
_entity_poly.entity_id
_entity_poly.type
_entity_poly.pdbx_seq_one_letter_code
_entity_poly.pdbx_strand_id
1 'polypeptide(L)'
;MPPSQYYRLHLVILSASLKLQWFQAQLLMAVGQLRKPAFKIRSCDGDIFIAQDWLIQKSKCFSVVYPYMKDSAQPLQTTVSSFIFEKIVQWCYHHRNNDDSTLFQRTVPEWDAQFLQSNNAIVLHLIEAAYRLEIKGLLNIACRAVSTMLGKSLTEVKVMLRVAEPEEILELEIRADNEAVDVEAEMIPAISAA
;
A
#
# COMPACT_ATOMS: atom_id res chain seq x y z
N MET A 1 -66.92 18.31 30.66
CA MET A 1 -65.56 18.18 31.25
C MET A 1 -64.92 19.55 31.33
N PRO A 2 -64.25 19.92 32.44
CA PRO A 2 -63.71 21.26 32.60
C PRO A 2 -62.52 21.50 31.65
N PRO A 3 -62.35 22.72 31.11
CA PRO A 3 -61.32 23.06 30.13
C PRO A 3 -59.88 22.77 30.63
N SER A 4 -59.68 22.72 31.94
CA SER A 4 -58.39 22.39 32.58
C SER A 4 -57.85 20.99 32.24
N GLN A 5 -58.71 20.01 31.91
CA GLN A 5 -58.28 18.65 31.58
C GLN A 5 -57.68 18.57 30.17
N TYR A 6 -58.20 19.34 29.21
CA TYR A 6 -57.67 19.41 27.85
C TYR A 6 -56.28 20.03 27.80
N TYR A 7 -56.06 21.12 28.56
CA TYR A 7 -54.73 21.73 28.65
C TYR A 7 -53.71 20.78 29.28
N ARG A 8 -54.11 20.01 30.30
CA ARG A 8 -53.23 19.01 30.92
C ARG A 8 -52.87 17.88 29.95
N LEU A 9 -53.84 17.35 29.21
CA LEU A 9 -53.59 16.30 28.20
C LEU A 9 -52.69 16.81 27.07
N HIS A 10 -52.96 18.02 26.57
CA HIS A 10 -52.18 18.63 25.50
C HIS A 10 -50.72 18.91 25.93
N LEU A 11 -50.52 19.40 27.17
CA LEU A 11 -49.18 19.60 27.73
C LEU A 11 -48.42 18.28 27.91
N VAL A 12 -49.09 17.21 28.33
CA VAL A 12 -48.46 15.87 28.45
C VAL A 12 -48.03 15.35 27.08
N ILE A 13 -48.87 15.48 26.05
CA ILE A 13 -48.55 15.04 24.67
C ILE A 13 -47.39 15.84 24.08
N LEU A 14 -47.41 17.18 24.22
CA LEU A 14 -46.30 18.03 23.77
C LEU A 14 -44.99 17.65 24.47
N SER A 15 -45.03 17.42 25.79
CA SER A 15 -43.86 17.00 26.56
C SER A 15 -43.32 15.63 26.11
N ALA A 16 -44.20 14.69 25.75
CA ALA A 16 -43.82 13.39 25.24
C ALA A 16 -43.20 13.48 23.84
N SER A 17 -43.75 14.34 22.97
CA SER A 17 -43.22 14.60 21.62
C SER A 17 -41.84 15.25 21.67
N LEU A 18 -41.66 16.26 22.53
CA LEU A 18 -40.36 16.90 22.77
C LEU A 18 -39.33 15.92 23.31
N LYS A 19 -39.72 15.04 24.26
CA LYS A 19 -38.85 13.96 24.75
C LYS A 19 -38.47 12.97 23.64
N LEU A 20 -39.43 12.54 22.81
CA LEU A 20 -39.17 11.62 21.70
C LEU A 20 -38.18 12.24 20.69
N GLN A 21 -38.39 13.51 20.33
CA GLN A 21 -37.46 14.24 19.47
C GLN A 21 -36.06 14.37 20.08
N TRP A 22 -35.98 14.64 21.39
CA TRP A 22 -34.72 14.65 22.13
C TRP A 22 -34.03 13.28 22.12
N PHE A 23 -34.74 12.21 22.42
CA PHE A 23 -34.21 10.84 22.37
C PHE A 23 -33.77 10.45 20.94
N GLN A 24 -34.52 10.86 19.92
CA GLN A 24 -34.18 10.60 18.52
C GLN A 24 -32.95 11.39 18.07
N ALA A 25 -32.81 12.65 18.49
CA ALA A 25 -31.61 13.44 18.28
C ALA A 25 -30.39 12.85 19.02
N GLN A 26 -30.57 12.43 20.27
CA GLN A 26 -29.51 11.80 21.06
C GLN A 26 -29.09 10.44 20.48
N LEU A 27 -30.04 9.66 19.94
CA LEU A 27 -29.77 8.43 19.20
C LEU A 27 -29.01 8.71 17.90
N LEU A 28 -29.41 9.72 17.12
CA LEU A 28 -28.70 10.17 15.92
C LEU A 28 -27.25 10.59 16.23
N MET A 29 -27.05 11.36 17.32
CA MET A 29 -25.72 11.77 17.77
C MET A 29 -24.88 10.58 18.26
N ALA A 30 -25.47 9.65 19.01
CA ALA A 30 -24.80 8.43 19.46
C ALA A 30 -24.43 7.50 18.29
N VAL A 31 -25.29 7.36 17.29
CA VAL A 31 -25.00 6.61 16.05
C VAL A 31 -23.88 7.28 15.26
N GLY A 32 -23.83 8.62 15.23
CA GLY A 32 -22.73 9.38 14.65
C GLY A 32 -21.39 9.16 15.36
N GLN A 33 -21.41 9.02 16.69
CA GLN A 33 -20.23 8.73 17.51
C GLN A 33 -19.76 7.26 17.44
N LEU A 34 -20.60 6.34 16.96
CA LEU A 34 -20.30 4.90 16.86
C LEU A 34 -19.55 4.49 15.60
N ARG A 35 -19.48 5.36 14.57
CA ARG A 35 -18.62 5.10 13.41
C ARG A 35 -17.19 5.46 13.74
N LYS A 36 -16.37 4.44 14.05
CA LYS A 36 -14.91 4.58 14.03
C LYS A 36 -14.51 5.30 12.74
N PRO A 37 -13.75 6.40 12.82
CA PRO A 37 -13.30 7.07 11.61
C PRO A 37 -12.41 6.07 10.85
N ALA A 38 -12.77 5.86 9.59
CA ALA A 38 -12.10 4.92 8.73
C ALA A 38 -11.05 5.68 7.90
N PHE A 39 -9.81 5.20 7.87
CA PHE A 39 -8.78 5.77 7.02
C PHE A 39 -9.15 5.53 5.56
N LYS A 40 -9.43 6.61 4.82
CA LYS A 40 -9.90 6.56 3.44
C LYS A 40 -8.78 6.97 2.50
N ILE A 41 -8.63 6.26 1.40
CA ILE A 41 -7.68 6.56 0.34
C ILE A 41 -8.49 6.79 -0.93
N ARG A 42 -8.22 7.88 -1.65
CA ARG A 42 -8.82 8.18 -2.94
C ARG A 42 -7.80 7.95 -4.06
N SER A 43 -8.15 7.12 -5.04
CA SER A 43 -7.33 6.89 -6.23
C SER A 43 -7.27 8.11 -7.14
N CYS A 44 -6.37 8.10 -8.14
CA CYS A 44 -6.22 9.24 -9.05
C CYS A 44 -7.42 9.46 -10.00
N ASP A 45 -8.20 8.41 -10.24
CA ASP A 45 -9.45 8.36 -11.00
C ASP A 45 -10.71 8.54 -10.13
N GLY A 46 -10.55 8.67 -8.81
CA GLY A 46 -11.57 9.22 -7.90
C GLY A 46 -12.29 8.22 -7.00
N ASP A 47 -12.04 6.92 -7.13
CA ASP A 47 -12.64 5.92 -6.25
C ASP A 47 -12.05 5.99 -4.84
N ILE A 48 -12.87 5.62 -3.86
CA ILE A 48 -12.53 5.70 -2.45
C ILE A 48 -12.44 4.30 -1.85
N PHE A 49 -11.27 3.99 -1.31
CA PHE A 49 -10.95 2.75 -0.62
C PHE A 49 -10.90 2.98 0.89
N ILE A 50 -11.46 2.04 1.64
CA ILE A 50 -11.30 2.01 3.10
C ILE A 50 -10.07 1.16 3.42
N ALA A 51 -9.03 1.80 3.92
CA ALA A 51 -7.80 1.15 4.28
C ALA A 51 -7.92 0.46 5.64
N GLN A 52 -7.63 -0.84 5.64
CA GLN A 52 -7.57 -1.66 6.85
C GLN A 52 -6.14 -1.65 7.42
N ASP A 53 -5.99 -2.05 8.69
CA ASP A 53 -4.70 -2.02 9.40
C ASP A 53 -3.58 -2.77 8.66
N TRP A 54 -3.89 -3.93 8.07
CA TRP A 54 -2.90 -4.70 7.29
C TRP A 54 -2.44 -3.98 6.02
N LEU A 55 -3.28 -3.15 5.40
CA LEU A 55 -2.88 -2.35 4.23
C LEU A 55 -1.97 -1.21 4.67
N ILE A 56 -2.33 -0.55 5.78
CA ILE A 56 -1.57 0.55 6.37
C ILE A 56 -0.18 0.05 6.81
N GLN A 57 -0.09 -1.12 7.40
CA GLN A 57 1.18 -1.72 7.85
C GLN A 57 2.10 -2.10 6.68
N LYS A 58 1.54 -2.52 5.54
CA LYS A 58 2.33 -2.93 4.36
C LYS A 58 2.93 -1.77 3.58
N SER A 59 2.36 -0.57 3.67
CA SER A 59 2.88 0.64 3.03
C SER A 59 3.52 1.57 4.05
N LYS A 60 4.81 1.85 3.90
CA LYS A 60 5.49 2.83 4.77
C LYS A 60 4.91 4.24 4.60
N CYS A 61 4.49 4.63 3.40
CA CYS A 61 3.81 5.92 3.20
C CYS A 61 2.52 6.00 4.02
N PHE A 62 1.67 4.96 3.98
CA PHE A 62 0.42 4.96 4.73
C PHE A 62 0.64 4.89 6.23
N SER A 63 1.60 4.10 6.71
CA SER A 63 1.90 4.02 8.15
C SER A 63 2.39 5.36 8.72
N VAL A 64 3.16 6.13 7.97
CA VAL A 64 3.62 7.47 8.37
C VAL A 64 2.46 8.47 8.40
N VAL A 65 1.55 8.42 7.43
CA VAL A 65 0.44 9.39 7.31
C VAL A 65 -0.72 9.07 8.25
N TYR A 66 -0.95 7.79 8.54
CA TYR A 66 -2.11 7.31 9.29
C TYR A 66 -2.35 8.02 10.64
N PRO A 67 -1.34 8.23 11.52
CA PRO A 67 -1.54 8.90 12.81
C PRO A 67 -2.15 10.30 12.70
N TYR A 68 -1.88 11.00 11.58
CA TYR A 68 -2.32 12.37 11.35
C TYR A 68 -3.67 12.46 10.62
N MET A 69 -4.07 11.41 9.91
CA MET A 69 -5.27 11.40 9.04
C MET A 69 -6.34 10.40 9.45
N LYS A 70 -6.11 9.54 10.45
CA LYS A 70 -7.08 8.52 10.89
C LYS A 70 -8.45 9.09 11.27
N ASP A 71 -8.50 10.31 11.79
CA ASP A 71 -9.72 11.00 12.22
C ASP A 71 -10.22 12.03 11.18
N SER A 72 -9.53 12.14 10.04
CA SER A 72 -9.88 13.08 8.97
C SER A 72 -11.13 12.63 8.21
N ALA A 73 -12.03 13.57 7.93
CA ALA A 73 -13.14 13.34 7.02
C ALA A 73 -12.71 13.25 5.55
N GLN A 74 -11.57 13.85 5.20
CA GLN A 74 -11.03 13.88 3.84
C GLN A 74 -10.18 12.64 3.56
N PRO A 75 -10.37 11.99 2.39
CA PRO A 75 -9.55 10.85 1.99
C PRO A 75 -8.13 11.31 1.62
N LEU A 76 -7.14 10.46 1.88
CA LEU A 76 -5.77 10.61 1.38
C LEU A 76 -5.77 10.40 -0.14
N GLN A 77 -5.33 11.41 -0.90
CA GLN A 77 -5.19 11.29 -2.35
C GLN A 77 -3.92 10.49 -2.71
N THR A 78 -4.05 9.50 -3.59
CA THR A 78 -2.91 8.82 -4.22
C THR A 78 -2.83 9.11 -5.73
N THR A 79 -1.65 8.90 -6.31
CA THR A 79 -1.40 9.02 -7.76
C THR A 79 -1.69 7.71 -8.50
N VAL A 80 -2.04 6.64 -7.78
CA VAL A 80 -2.34 5.32 -8.32
C VAL A 80 -3.80 5.23 -8.75
N SER A 81 -4.06 4.63 -9.93
CA SER A 81 -5.42 4.39 -10.42
C SER A 81 -6.14 3.30 -9.63
N SER A 82 -7.46 3.30 -9.63
CA SER A 82 -8.29 2.31 -8.93
C SER A 82 -7.91 0.88 -9.30
N PHE A 83 -7.74 0.62 -10.59
CA PHE A 83 -7.41 -0.71 -11.10
C PHE A 83 -6.08 -1.25 -10.52
N ILE A 84 -5.03 -0.42 -10.50
CA ILE A 84 -3.74 -0.82 -9.94
C ILE A 84 -3.82 -0.90 -8.41
N PHE A 85 -4.56 0.02 -7.79
CA PHE A 85 -4.73 0.04 -6.35
C PHE A 85 -5.48 -1.20 -5.84
N GLU A 86 -6.52 -1.66 -6.54
CA GLU A 86 -7.22 -2.91 -6.23
C GLU A 86 -6.28 -4.12 -6.24
N LYS A 87 -5.36 -4.18 -7.22
CA LYS A 87 -4.34 -5.24 -7.29
C LYS A 87 -3.37 -5.17 -6.12
N ILE A 88 -2.96 -3.97 -5.71
CA ILE A 88 -2.12 -3.77 -4.51
C ILE A 88 -2.85 -4.25 -3.27
N VAL A 89 -4.12 -3.86 -3.10
CA VAL A 89 -4.98 -4.29 -1.99
C VAL A 89 -5.12 -5.81 -1.97
N GLN A 90 -5.33 -6.45 -3.13
CA GLN A 90 -5.38 -7.91 -3.26
C GLN A 90 -4.08 -8.57 -2.80
N TRP A 91 -2.93 -8.06 -3.24
CA TRP A 91 -1.62 -8.59 -2.85
C TRP A 91 -1.34 -8.43 -1.35
N CYS A 92 -1.59 -7.23 -0.81
CA CYS A 92 -1.43 -6.93 0.61
C CYS A 92 -2.34 -7.78 1.48
N TYR A 93 -3.58 -8.07 1.02
CA TYR A 93 -4.49 -8.96 1.74
C TYR A 93 -3.98 -10.39 1.79
N HIS A 94 -3.46 -10.92 0.67
CA HIS A 94 -2.87 -12.26 0.64
C HIS A 94 -1.68 -12.37 1.62
N HIS A 95 -0.81 -11.36 1.62
CA HIS A 95 0.41 -11.32 2.42
C HIS A 95 0.25 -10.67 3.81
N ARG A 96 -0.98 -10.45 4.28
CA ARG A 96 -1.26 -9.70 5.53
C ARG A 96 -0.64 -10.31 6.79
N ASN A 97 -0.45 -11.63 6.80
CA ASN A 97 0.10 -12.37 7.94
C ASN A 97 1.58 -12.75 7.74
N ASN A 98 2.16 -12.44 6.58
CA ASN A 98 3.55 -12.74 6.31
C ASN A 98 4.36 -11.56 6.83
N ASP A 99 5.29 -11.82 7.74
CA ASP A 99 6.38 -10.90 8.01
C ASP A 99 7.15 -10.65 6.71
N ASP A 100 7.90 -9.56 6.62
CA ASP A 100 8.65 -9.10 5.43
C ASP A 100 9.68 -10.12 4.86
N SER A 101 9.60 -11.39 5.25
CA SER A 101 10.19 -12.58 4.62
C SER A 101 10.20 -12.59 3.09
N THR A 102 9.22 -11.97 2.41
CA THR A 102 9.21 -11.81 0.95
C THR A 102 10.43 -11.04 0.43
N LEU A 103 11.06 -10.19 1.25
CA LEU A 103 12.28 -9.46 0.89
C LEU A 103 13.47 -10.38 0.67
N PHE A 104 13.52 -11.52 1.38
CA PHE A 104 14.65 -12.45 1.38
C PHE A 104 14.39 -13.71 0.53
N GLN A 105 13.19 -13.87 -0.01
CA GLN A 105 12.87 -15.01 -0.87
C GLN A 105 13.69 -14.94 -2.16
N ARG A 106 14.41 -16.01 -2.48
CA ARG A 106 15.22 -16.11 -3.71
C ARG A 106 14.39 -16.40 -4.95
N THR A 107 13.21 -16.97 -4.78
CA THR A 107 12.31 -17.38 -5.86
C THR A 107 10.96 -16.71 -5.69
N VAL A 108 10.20 -16.58 -6.78
CA VAL A 108 8.82 -16.09 -6.74
C VAL A 108 7.91 -17.25 -6.30
N PRO A 109 7.14 -17.13 -5.20
CA PRO A 109 6.16 -18.14 -4.81
C PRO A 109 5.11 -18.36 -5.89
N GLU A 110 4.51 -19.55 -5.90
CA GLU A 110 3.52 -19.94 -6.91
C GLU A 110 2.33 -18.96 -6.99
N TRP A 111 1.82 -18.50 -5.84
CA TRP A 111 0.72 -17.54 -5.82
C TRP A 111 1.12 -16.19 -6.45
N ASP A 112 2.31 -15.69 -6.13
CA ASP A 112 2.83 -14.45 -6.71
C ASP A 112 3.11 -14.59 -8.21
N ALA A 113 3.61 -15.75 -8.63
CA ALA A 113 3.83 -16.05 -10.04
C ALA A 113 2.51 -15.95 -10.81
N GLN A 114 1.44 -16.59 -10.33
CA GLN A 114 0.11 -16.52 -10.93
C GLN A 114 -0.48 -15.11 -10.89
N PHE A 115 -0.29 -14.39 -9.78
CA PHE A 115 -0.74 -13.00 -9.64
C PHE A 115 -0.10 -12.07 -10.68
N LEU A 116 1.18 -12.27 -10.99
CA LEU A 116 1.96 -11.45 -11.92
C LEU A 116 1.91 -11.94 -13.39
N GLN A 117 1.44 -13.16 -13.66
CA GLN A 117 1.49 -13.81 -14.98
C GLN A 117 0.65 -13.12 -16.08
N SER A 118 -0.30 -12.26 -15.70
CA SER A 118 -1.41 -11.88 -16.57
C SER A 118 -1.09 -10.79 -17.60
N ASN A 119 -0.20 -9.83 -17.29
CA ASN A 119 0.14 -8.73 -18.21
C ASN A 119 1.39 -7.95 -17.75
N ASN A 120 2.45 -7.96 -18.57
CA ASN A 120 3.71 -7.26 -18.27
C ASN A 120 3.53 -5.75 -18.04
N ALA A 121 2.60 -5.10 -18.74
CA ALA A 121 2.31 -3.68 -18.54
C ALA A 121 1.69 -3.43 -17.15
N ILE A 122 0.82 -4.33 -16.69
CA ILE A 122 0.25 -4.26 -15.33
C ILE A 122 1.35 -4.47 -14.29
N VAL A 123 2.28 -5.41 -14.52
CA VAL A 123 3.42 -5.64 -13.61
C VAL A 123 4.30 -4.40 -13.49
N LEU A 124 4.60 -3.72 -14.59
CA LEU A 124 5.38 -2.47 -14.56
C LEU A 124 4.65 -1.35 -13.79
N HIS A 125 3.34 -1.20 -13.98
CA HIS A 125 2.55 -0.25 -13.19
C HIS A 125 2.46 -0.63 -11.71
N LEU A 126 2.41 -1.93 -11.39
CA LEU A 126 2.49 -2.42 -10.01
C LEU A 126 3.84 -2.10 -9.38
N ILE A 127 4.95 -2.26 -10.11
CA ILE A 127 6.30 -1.91 -9.65
C ILE A 127 6.37 -0.40 -9.33
N GLU A 128 5.93 0.44 -10.26
CA GLU A 128 5.92 1.91 -10.07
C GLU A 128 5.07 2.33 -8.87
N ALA A 129 3.87 1.77 -8.74
CA ALA A 129 2.96 2.07 -7.64
C ALA A 129 3.48 1.55 -6.30
N ALA A 130 4.03 0.32 -6.25
CA ALA A 130 4.61 -0.26 -5.06
C ALA A 130 5.83 0.54 -4.58
N TYR A 131 6.65 1.04 -5.50
CA TYR A 131 7.77 1.93 -5.19
C TYR A 131 7.27 3.25 -4.57
N ARG A 132 6.31 3.94 -5.20
CA ARG A 132 5.75 5.20 -4.69
C ARG A 132 5.05 5.07 -3.34
N LEU A 133 4.41 3.93 -3.08
CA LEU A 133 3.73 3.65 -1.81
C LEU A 133 4.66 2.98 -0.78
N GLU A 134 5.93 2.78 -1.11
CA GLU A 134 6.92 2.09 -0.28
C GLU A 134 6.43 0.72 0.25
N ILE A 135 5.86 -0.10 -0.64
CA ILE A 135 5.43 -1.48 -0.36
C ILE A 135 6.55 -2.43 -0.80
N LYS A 136 7.58 -2.55 0.04
CA LYS A 136 8.84 -3.22 -0.31
C LYS A 136 8.68 -4.68 -0.75
N GLY A 137 7.79 -5.44 -0.10
CA GLY A 137 7.54 -6.84 -0.44
C GLY A 137 7.00 -7.02 -1.86
N LEU A 138 6.00 -6.21 -2.25
CA LEU A 138 5.43 -6.23 -3.60
C LEU A 138 6.45 -5.76 -4.65
N LEU A 139 7.20 -4.70 -4.34
CA LEU A 139 8.25 -4.20 -5.23
C LEU A 139 9.29 -5.28 -5.52
N ASN A 140 9.80 -5.95 -4.48
CA ASN A 140 10.83 -6.98 -4.63
C ASN A 140 10.31 -8.19 -5.43
N ILE A 141 9.11 -8.69 -5.12
CA ILE A 141 8.58 -9.87 -5.80
C ILE A 141 8.27 -9.60 -7.28
N ALA A 142 7.76 -8.41 -7.59
CA ALA A 142 7.50 -8.00 -8.97
C ALA A 142 8.80 -7.80 -9.75
N CYS A 143 9.82 -7.13 -9.17
CA CYS A 143 11.14 -7.01 -9.80
C CYS A 143 11.81 -8.37 -10.01
N ARG A 144 11.61 -9.33 -9.09
CA ARG A 144 12.13 -10.70 -9.22
C ARG A 144 11.46 -11.48 -10.35
N ALA A 145 10.15 -11.32 -10.53
CA ALA A 145 9.45 -11.88 -11.68
C ALA A 145 10.02 -11.31 -12.99
N VAL A 146 10.19 -9.98 -13.09
CA VAL A 146 10.80 -9.34 -14.26
C VAL A 146 12.26 -9.79 -14.48
N SER A 147 13.04 -9.95 -13.42
CA SER A 147 14.41 -10.50 -13.47
C SER A 147 14.43 -11.92 -14.07
N THR A 148 13.50 -12.78 -13.66
CA THR A 148 13.37 -14.14 -14.21
C THR A 148 13.02 -14.09 -15.70
N MET A 149 12.15 -13.16 -16.11
CA MET A 149 11.77 -12.99 -17.52
C MET A 149 12.90 -12.45 -18.40
N LEU A 150 13.75 -11.56 -17.86
CA LEU A 150 14.84 -10.93 -18.58
C LEU A 150 16.16 -11.70 -18.51
N GLY A 151 16.28 -12.69 -17.63
CA GLY A 151 17.54 -13.39 -17.35
C GLY A 151 18.61 -12.49 -16.73
N LYS A 152 18.21 -11.39 -16.10
CA LYS A 152 19.10 -10.42 -15.43
C LYS A 152 19.05 -10.60 -13.92
N SER A 153 20.08 -10.15 -13.20
CA SER A 153 20.03 -10.13 -11.74
C SER A 153 18.97 -9.14 -11.23
N LEU A 154 18.46 -9.39 -10.01
CA LEU A 154 17.44 -8.54 -9.38
C LEU A 154 17.90 -7.08 -9.32
N THR A 155 19.14 -6.85 -8.92
CA THR A 155 19.70 -5.51 -8.73
C THR A 155 19.80 -4.76 -10.07
N GLU A 156 20.26 -5.42 -11.14
CA GLU A 156 20.28 -4.81 -12.48
C GLU A 156 18.88 -4.41 -12.96
N VAL A 157 17.86 -5.23 -12.68
CA VAL A 157 16.47 -4.90 -13.02
C VAL A 157 15.99 -3.70 -12.21
N LYS A 158 16.29 -3.63 -10.91
CA LYS A 158 15.93 -2.47 -10.09
C LYS A 158 16.57 -1.18 -10.59
N VAL A 159 17.84 -1.23 -11.01
CA VAL A 159 18.54 -0.09 -11.62
C VAL A 159 17.88 0.31 -12.95
N MET A 160 17.62 -0.66 -13.82
CA MET A 160 16.97 -0.43 -15.11
C MET A 160 15.58 0.21 -14.96
N LEU A 161 14.83 -0.21 -13.94
CA LEU A 161 13.50 0.33 -13.60
C LEU A 161 13.55 1.60 -12.73
N ARG A 162 14.75 2.06 -12.34
CA ARG A 162 14.98 3.25 -11.49
C ARG A 162 14.29 3.17 -10.13
N VAL A 163 14.27 1.98 -9.55
CA VAL A 163 13.71 1.65 -8.23
C VAL A 163 14.74 1.02 -7.29
N ALA A 164 16.03 1.04 -7.68
CA ALA A 164 17.12 0.60 -6.83
C ALA A 164 17.42 1.63 -5.73
N GLU A 165 17.73 1.13 -4.55
CA GLU A 165 18.25 1.97 -3.46
C GLU A 165 19.72 2.35 -3.75
N PRO A 166 20.23 3.48 -3.20
CA PRO A 166 21.61 3.91 -3.43
C PRO A 166 22.65 2.83 -3.07
N GLU A 167 22.40 2.08 -2.00
CA GLU A 167 23.25 0.98 -1.55
C GLU A 167 23.32 -0.15 -2.60
N GLU A 168 22.18 -0.49 -3.21
CA GLU A 168 22.09 -1.51 -4.26
C GLU A 168 22.84 -1.10 -5.55
N ILE A 169 22.85 0.20 -5.86
CA ILE A 169 23.61 0.75 -7.00
C ILE A 169 25.10 0.63 -6.73
N LEU A 170 25.55 1.07 -5.54
CA LEU A 170 26.96 1.02 -5.16
C LEU A 170 27.49 -0.42 -5.13
N GLU A 171 26.73 -1.38 -4.61
CA GLU A 171 27.11 -2.80 -4.61
C GLU A 171 27.32 -3.36 -6.02
N LEU A 172 26.50 -2.93 -6.99
CA LEU A 172 26.66 -3.34 -8.38
C LEU A 172 27.90 -2.73 -9.04
N GLU A 173 28.16 -1.45 -8.77
CA GLU A 173 29.35 -0.74 -9.27
C GLU A 173 30.63 -1.39 -8.73
N ILE A 174 30.71 -1.65 -7.42
CA ILE A 174 31.84 -2.34 -6.80
C ILE A 174 32.06 -3.72 -7.43
N ARG A 175 30.99 -4.48 -7.70
CA ARG A 175 31.11 -5.79 -8.34
C ARG A 175 31.64 -5.68 -9.77
N ALA A 176 31.16 -4.72 -10.55
CA ALA A 176 31.63 -4.48 -11.91
C ALA A 176 33.09 -4.04 -11.96
N ASP A 177 33.51 -3.16 -11.04
CA ASP A 177 34.90 -2.71 -10.93
C ASP A 177 35.85 -3.86 -10.59
N ASN A 178 35.45 -4.73 -9.64
CA ASN A 178 36.25 -5.91 -9.28
C ASN A 178 36.38 -6.89 -10.46
N GLU A 179 35.29 -7.17 -11.17
CA GLU A 179 35.32 -8.03 -12.36
C GLU A 179 36.23 -7.46 -13.47
N ALA A 180 36.25 -6.14 -13.65
CA ALA A 180 37.13 -5.48 -14.63
C ALA A 180 38.62 -5.60 -14.24
N VAL A 181 38.94 -5.42 -12.95
CA VAL A 181 40.30 -5.58 -12.42
C VAL A 181 40.81 -7.01 -12.62
N ASP A 182 39.96 -8.02 -12.39
CA ASP A 182 40.33 -9.43 -12.58
C ASP A 182 40.68 -9.74 -14.05
N VAL A 183 39.90 -9.21 -15.00
CA VAL A 183 40.17 -9.37 -16.44
C VAL A 183 41.47 -8.66 -16.86
N GLU A 184 41.73 -7.46 -16.33
CA GLU A 184 42.99 -6.76 -16.58
C GLU A 184 44.20 -7.51 -16.03
N ALA A 185 44.08 -8.12 -14.84
CA ALA A 185 45.14 -8.91 -14.22
C ALA A 185 45.48 -10.18 -15.02
N GLU A 186 44.47 -10.86 -15.61
CA GLU A 186 44.69 -12.01 -16.49
C GLU A 186 45.34 -11.64 -17.84
N MET A 187 45.19 -10.39 -18.29
CA MET A 187 45.72 -9.92 -19.57
C MET A 187 47.17 -9.42 -19.51
N ILE A 188 47.79 -9.35 -18.32
CA ILE A 188 49.20 -8.95 -18.17
C ILE A 188 50.09 -10.04 -18.81
N PRO A 189 50.83 -9.74 -19.90
CA PRO A 189 51.72 -10.72 -20.50
C PRO A 189 52.78 -11.12 -19.48
N ALA A 190 52.99 -12.42 -19.29
CA ALA A 190 54.16 -12.92 -18.57
C ALA A 190 55.40 -12.32 -19.24
N ILE A 191 56.05 -11.36 -18.56
CA ILE A 191 57.32 -10.81 -19.03
C ILE A 191 58.29 -11.98 -19.08
N SER A 192 58.53 -12.49 -20.28
CA SER A 192 59.52 -13.54 -20.51
C SER A 192 60.87 -12.96 -20.12
N ALA A 193 61.34 -13.30 -18.92
CA ALA A 193 62.69 -13.01 -18.48
C ALA A 193 63.65 -13.81 -19.38
N ALA A 194 64.26 -13.11 -20.35
CA ALA A 194 65.35 -13.60 -21.19
C ALA A 194 66.70 -13.21 -20.57
#